data_AF-A0A946WZ64-F1
#
_entry.id   AF-A0A946WZ64-F1
#
_cell.length_a   1.000
_cell.length_b   1.000
_cell.length_c   1.000
_cell.angle_alpha   90.00
_cell.angle_beta   90.00
_cell.angle_gamma   90.00
#
_symmetry.space_group_name_H-M   'P 1'
#
loop_
_entity.id
_entity.type
_entity.pdbx_description
1 polymer ?
#
loop_
_entity_poly.entity_id
_entity_poly.type
_entity_poly.pdbx_seq_one_letter_code
_entity_poly.pdbx_strand_id
1 'polypeptide(L)' 'MSLLEEQEIDCPNCGELITVVIDLSIDQQEYVEDCSVCCSPIIMKIDQANEYKKIAWFNESESN' A
#
# COMPACT_ATOMS: atom_id res chain seq x y z
N MET A 1 -14.93 -11.35 13.79
CA MET A 1 -14.81 -10.20 12.87
C MET A 1 -13.42 -10.24 12.30
N SER A 2 -13.28 -10.28 10.98
CA SER A 2 -12.01 -10.20 10.29
C SER A 2 -11.48 -8.76 10.39
N LEU A 3 -10.22 -8.61 10.78
CA LEU A 3 -9.50 -7.34 10.81
C LEU A 3 -8.73 -7.12 9.49
N LEU A 4 -9.05 -7.85 8.43
CA LEU A 4 -8.43 -7.69 7.12
C LEU A 4 -9.43 -6.96 6.22
N GLU A 5 -8.99 -5.86 5.61
CA GLU A 5 -9.79 -5.04 4.71
C GLU A 5 -9.11 -4.94 3.34
N GLU A 6 -9.85 -5.27 2.30
CA GLU A 6 -9.41 -5.13 0.92
C GLU A 6 -9.63 -3.68 0.46
N GLN A 7 -8.62 -3.12 -0.20
CA GLN A 7 -8.68 -1.77 -0.74
C GLN A 7 -8.12 -1.74 -2.15
N GLU A 8 -8.76 -0.98 -3.02
CA GLU A 8 -8.29 -0.75 -4.38
C GLU A 8 -7.43 0.52 -4.41
N ILE A 9 -6.29 0.43 -5.10
CA ILE A 9 -5.31 1.48 -5.21
C ILE A 9 -4.78 1.53 -6.64
N ASP A 10 -4.36 2.70 -7.09
CA ASP A 10 -3.68 2.85 -8.37
C ASP A 10 -2.18 2.59 -8.22
N CYS A 11 -1.62 1.73 -9.08
CA CYS A 11 -0.18 1.48 -9.10
C CYS A 11 0.56 2.74 -9.57
N PRO A 12 1.54 3.27 -8.81
CA PRO A 12 2.26 4.48 -9.19
C PRO A 12 3.17 4.31 -10.42
N ASN A 13 3.50 3.06 -10.79
CA ASN A 13 4.41 2.78 -11.90
C ASN A 13 3.68 2.57 -13.24
N CYS A 14 2.57 1.81 -13.25
CA CYS A 14 1.81 1.53 -14.47
C CYS A 14 0.42 2.20 -14.52
N GLY A 15 -0.07 2.75 -13.41
CA GLY A 15 -1.39 3.36 -13.30
C GLY A 15 -2.55 2.38 -13.21
N GLU A 16 -2.27 1.07 -13.11
CA GLU A 16 -3.32 0.05 -13.03
C GLU A 16 -3.90 -0.07 -11.62
N LEU A 17 -5.19 -0.37 -11.56
CA LEU A 17 -5.91 -0.57 -10.31
C LEU A 17 -5.61 -1.96 -9.77
N ILE A 18 -5.04 -2.04 -8.57
CA ILE A 18 -4.71 -3.29 -7.88
C ILE A 18 -5.42 -3.35 -6.53
N THR A 19 -5.74 -4.55 -6.09
CA THR A 19 -6.37 -4.80 -4.79
C THR A 19 -5.32 -5.25 -3.78
N VAL A 20 -5.28 -4.56 -2.64
CA VAL A 20 -4.34 -4.81 -1.54
C VAL A 20 -5.11 -5.14 -0.28
N VAL A 21 -4.52 -5.96 0.59
CA VAL A 21 -5.13 -6.37 1.86
C VAL A 21 -4.46 -5.62 3.00
N ILE A 22 -5.28 -5.00 3.85
CA ILE A 22 -4.81 -4.17 4.94
C ILE A 22 -5.23 -4.78 6.26
N ASP A 23 -4.24 -5.06 7.11
CA ASP A 23 -4.49 -5.58 8.45
C ASP A 23 -4.81 -4.45 9.43
N LEU A 24 -6.08 -4.34 9.76
CA LEU A 24 -6.63 -3.43 10.74
C LEU A 24 -6.31 -3.83 12.19
N SER A 25 -5.63 -4.96 12.44
CA SER A 25 -5.13 -5.31 13.78
C SER A 25 -3.82 -4.62 14.16
N ILE A 26 -3.12 -4.02 13.18
CA ILE A 26 -1.80 -3.40 13.36
C ILE A 26 -1.91 -1.88 13.21
N ASP A 27 -1.63 -1.15 14.28
CA ASP A 27 -1.72 0.32 14.29
C ASP A 27 -0.81 0.97 13.23
N GLN A 28 0.45 0.53 13.16
CA GLN A 28 1.44 1.00 12.19
C GLN A 28 2.07 -0.19 11.50
N GLN A 29 1.86 -0.31 10.20
CA GLN A 29 2.46 -1.37 9.39
C GLN A 29 3.13 -0.78 8.16
N GLU A 30 4.26 -1.37 7.82
CA GLU A 30 5.03 -1.08 6.62
C GLU A 30 5.39 -2.41 5.96
N TYR A 31 4.96 -2.58 4.72
CA TYR A 31 5.22 -3.78 3.93
C TYR A 31 5.38 -3.43 2.46
N VAL A 32 5.89 -4.37 1.67
CA VAL A 32 6.06 -4.20 0.23
C VAL A 32 5.11 -5.16 -0.47
N GLU A 33 4.29 -4.63 -1.36
CA GLU A 33 3.46 -5.41 -2.29
C GLU A 33 3.97 -5.20 -3.70
N ASP A 34 3.96 -6.25 -4.51
CA ASP A 34 4.30 -6.13 -5.92
C ASP A 34 3.04 -5.86 -6.74
N CYS A 35 3.12 -4.95 -7.71
CA CYS A 35 2.03 -4.76 -8.66
C CYS A 35 1.77 -6.06 -9.44
N SER A 36 0.54 -6.57 -9.40
CA SER A 36 0.12 -7.76 -10.14
C SER A 36 0.15 -7.60 -11.66
N VAL A 37 0.33 -6.37 -12.17
CA VAL A 37 0.40 -6.08 -13.60
C VAL A 37 1.84 -5.80 -14.07
N CYS A 38 2.55 -4.89 -13.40
CA CYS A 38 3.89 -4.46 -13.83
C CYS A 38 5.04 -5.02 -12.98
N CYS A 39 4.75 -5.90 -12.01
CA CYS A 39 5.73 -6.53 -11.13
C CYS A 39 6.71 -5.56 -10.46
N SER A 40 6.26 -4.32 -10.22
CA SER A 40 7.08 -3.30 -9.57
C SER A 40 6.74 -3.25 -8.09
N PRO A 41 7.74 -3.14 -7.21
CA PRO A 41 7.52 -3.09 -5.77
C PRO A 41 6.83 -1.79 -5.39
N ILE A 42 5.88 -1.88 -4.48
CA ILE A 42 5.10 -0.76 -3.97
C ILE A 42 5.14 -0.80 -2.45
N ILE A 43 5.78 0.21 -1.84
CA ILE A 43 5.97 0.29 -0.39
C ILE A 43 4.68 0.81 0.25
N MET A 44 3.95 -0.08 0.91
CA MET A 44 2.78 0.22 1.71
C MET A 44 3.19 0.75 3.08
N LYS A 45 2.66 1.92 3.46
CA LYS A 45 2.73 2.43 4.84
C LYS A 45 1.33 2.74 5.30
N ILE A 46 0.93 2.18 6.44
CA ILE A 46 -0.44 2.31 6.94
C ILE A 46 -0.34 2.69 8.41
N ASP A 47 -1.00 3.80 8.74
CA ASP A 47 -1.09 4.35 10.09
C ASP A 47 -2.58 4.48 10.46
N GLN A 48 -3.06 3.57 11.30
CA GLN A 48 -4.43 3.59 11.81
C GLN A 48 -4.62 4.60 12.95
N ALA A 49 -3.54 5.03 13.61
CA ALA A 49 -3.65 5.91 14.78
C ALA A 49 -4.19 7.31 14.43
N ASN A 50 -4.21 7.67 13.14
CA ASN A 50 -4.53 9.02 12.66
C ASN A 50 -5.84 9.13 11.85
N GLU A 51 -6.82 8.22 11.99
CA GLU A 51 -8.14 8.21 11.29
C GLU A 51 -8.11 8.28 9.74
N TYR A 52 -6.93 8.52 9.14
CA TYR A 52 -6.66 8.64 7.72
C TYR A 52 -5.58 7.63 7.37
N LYS A 53 -6.00 6.59 6.65
CA LYS A 53 -5.17 5.54 6.07
C LYS A 53 -4.25 6.15 5.02
N LYS A 54 -3.18 6.81 5.46
CA LYS A 54 -2.24 7.50 4.58
C LYS A 54 -1.31 6.49 3.96
N ILE A 55 -1.68 6.01 2.78
CA ILE A 55 -0.82 5.12 2.01
C ILE A 55 0.28 5.94 1.33
N ALA A 56 1.50 5.89 1.86
CA ALA A 56 2.65 6.62 1.33
C ALA A 56 3.52 5.70 0.47
N TRP A 57 3.37 5.79 -0.85
CA TRP A 57 4.16 5.04 -1.82
C TRP A 57 5.42 5.81 -2.21
N PHE A 58 6.59 5.26 -1.89
CA PHE A 58 7.87 5.81 -2.34
C PHE A 58 8.28 5.09 -3.63
N ASN A 59 8.29 5.79 -4.76
CA ASN A 59 9.07 5.33 -5.90
C ASN A 59 10.55 5.48 -5.50
N GLU A 60 11.33 4.42 -5.64
CA GLU A 60 12.80 4.44 -5.41
C GLU A 60 13.54 5.23 -6.53
N SER A 61 12.96 6.34 -6.99
CA SER A 61 13.46 7.19 -8.07
C SER A 61 13.56 8.67 -7.68
N GLU A 62 13.89 8.95 -6.43
CA GLU A 62 14.51 10.23 -6.04
C GLU A 62 15.75 9.97 -5.18
N SER A 63 16.86 9.64 -5.85
CA SER A 63 18.22 9.87 -5.34
C SER A 63 19.20 9.85 -6.51
N ASN A 64 19.35 11.05 -7.10
CA ASN A 64 20.48 11.56 -7.89
C ASN A 64 20.63 11.17 -9.37
#